data_AF-A0A953RFS5-F1
#
_entry.id   AF-A0A953RFS5-F1
#
_cell.length_a   1.000
_cell.length_b   1.000
_cell.length_c   1.000
_cell.angle_alpha   90.00
_cell.angle_beta   90.00
_cell.angle_gamma   90.00
#
_symmetry.space_group_name_H-M   'P 1'
#
loop_
_entity.id
_entity.type
_entity.pdbx_description
1 polymer ?
#
loop_
_entity_poly.entity_id
_entity_poly.type
_entity_poly.pdbx_seq_one_letter_code
_entity_poly.pdbx_strand_id
1 'polypeptide(L)' 'MRDPNDLAVIETAERGDADVLCSNDGDFHDAAMITFCAARGIDVCHEAALLARLIP' A
#
# COMPACT_ATOMS: atom_id res chain seq x y z
N MET A 1 11.63 12.13 5.60
CA MET A 1 11.12 13.03 4.53
C MET A 1 10.40 12.08 3.59
N ARG A 2 9.08 12.17 3.43
CA ARG A 2 8.35 11.24 2.53
C ARG A 2 8.89 11.39 1.12
N ASP A 3 9.12 10.28 0.42
CA ASP A 3 9.51 10.33 -0.99
C ASP A 3 8.38 11.03 -1.77
N PRO A 4 8.68 12.08 -2.57
CA PRO A 4 7.66 12.75 -3.37
C PRO A 4 6.93 11.82 -4.35
N ASN A 5 7.51 10.66 -4.68
CA ASN A 5 6.89 9.66 -5.55
C ASN A 5 5.83 8.82 -4.83
N ASP A 6 5.85 8.72 -3.49
CA ASP A 6 4.88 7.93 -2.73
C ASP A 6 3.45 8.42 -2.93
N LEU A 7 3.30 9.74 -3.02
CA LEU A 7 2.00 10.36 -3.21
C LEU A 7 1.35 9.90 -4.52
N ALA A 8 2.13 9.84 -5.61
CA ALA A 8 1.62 9.41 -6.90
C ALA A 8 1.17 7.94 -6.88
N VAL A 9 1.89 7.08 -6.14
CA VAL A 9 1.52 5.68 -5.95
C VAL A 9 0.19 5.57 -5.19
N ILE A 10 0.05 6.31 -4.09
CA ILE A 10 -1.18 6.28 -3.28
C ILE A 10 -2.37 6.84 -4.05
N GLU A 11 -2.20 7.98 -4.74
CA GLU A 11 -3.26 8.54 -5.57
C GLU A 11 -3.68 7.58 -6.69
N THR A 12 -2.75 6.81 -7.23
CA THR A 12 -3.05 5.79 -8.25
C THR A 12 -3.86 4.65 -7.65
N ALA A 13 -3.47 4.15 -6.47
CA ALA A 13 -4.21 3.10 -5.76
C ALA A 13 -5.63 3.56 -5.38
N GLU A 14 -5.76 4.79 -4.86
CA GLU A 14 -7.04 5.38 -4.49
C GLU A 14 -7.94 5.61 -5.71
N ARG A 15 -7.43 6.20 -6.80
CA ARG A 15 -8.21 6.42 -8.03
C ARG A 15 -8.56 5.12 -8.77
N GLY A 16 -7.77 4.07 -8.55
CA GLY A 16 -7.99 2.76 -9.12
C GLY A 16 -8.91 1.87 -8.30
N ASP A 17 -9.45 2.36 -7.19
CA ASP A 17 -10.25 1.57 -6.22
C ASP A 17 -9.53 0.28 -5.80
N ALA A 18 -8.22 0.36 -5.56
CA ALA A 18 -7.42 -0.80 -5.22
C ALA A 18 -7.69 -1.26 -3.77
N ASP A 19 -8.02 -2.53 -3.58
CA ASP A 19 -8.13 -3.12 -2.23
C ASP A 19 -6.77 -3.30 -1.54
N VAL A 20 -5.68 -3.40 -2.32
CA VAL A 20 -4.34 -3.72 -1.80
C VAL A 20 -3.27 -2.88 -2.52
N LEU A 21 -2.38 -2.26 -1.74
CA LEU A 21 -1.10 -1.71 -2.18
C LEU A 21 0.03 -2.66 -1.76
N CYS A 22 0.55 -3.42 -2.73
CA CYS A 22 1.67 -4.33 -2.50
C CYS A 22 2.99 -3.64 -2.83
N SER A 23 3.84 -3.41 -1.82
CA SER A 23 5.16 -2.78 -2.00
C SER A 23 6.18 -3.33 -1.01
N ASN A 24 7.45 -3.37 -1.41
CA ASN A 24 8.58 -3.64 -0.51
C ASN A 24 9.31 -2.35 -0.10
N ASP A 25 8.82 -1.19 -0.54
CA ASP A 25 9.34 0.11 -0.11
C ASP A 25 8.90 0.40 1.32
N GLY A 26 9.89 0.65 2.20
CA GLY A 26 9.71 0.79 3.64
C GLY A 26 8.81 1.96 4.04
N ASP A 27 8.76 3.03 3.24
CA ASP A 27 7.97 4.23 3.54
C ASP A 27 6.45 3.92 3.54
N PHE A 28 6.00 2.91 2.80
CA PHE A 28 4.60 2.45 2.86
C PHE A 28 4.26 1.63 4.11
N HIS A 29 5.27 1.04 4.75
CA HIS A 29 5.09 0.21 5.95
C HIS A 29 5.24 0.98 7.26
N ASP A 30 5.52 2.29 7.17
CA ASP A 30 5.43 3.17 8.32
C ASP A 30 3.99 3.22 8.85
N ALA A 31 3.85 3.18 10.18
CA ALA A 31 2.53 3.13 10.84
C ALA A 31 1.58 4.27 10.40
N ALA A 32 2.13 5.46 10.15
CA ALA A 32 1.37 6.59 9.65
C ALA A 32 0.83 6.36 8.23
N MET A 33 1.61 5.71 7.37
CA MET A 33 1.20 5.42 6.00
C MET A 33 0.19 4.27 5.96
N ILE A 34 0.41 3.21 6.72
CA ILE A 34 -0.56 2.12 6.88
C ILE A 34 -1.91 2.65 7.35
N THR A 35 -1.91 3.52 8.37
CA THR A 35 -3.15 4.13 8.89
C THR A 35 -3.85 4.98 7.81
N PHE A 36 -3.07 5.74 7.02
CA PHE A 36 -3.59 6.57 5.95
C PHE A 36 -4.23 5.76 4.82
N CYS A 37 -3.61 4.65 4.40
CA CYS A 37 -4.14 3.73 3.40
C CYS A 37 -5.36 2.96 3.91
N ALA A 38 -5.32 2.47 5.16
CA ALA A 38 -6.42 1.74 5.77
C ALA A 38 -7.70 2.60 5.89
N ALA A 39 -7.56 3.91 6.17
CA ALA A 39 -8.69 4.84 6.19
C ALA A 39 -9.39 4.99 4.82
N ARG A 40 -8.73 4.57 3.73
CA ARG A 40 -9.25 4.53 2.35
C ARG A 40 -9.68 3.13 1.92
N GLY A 41 -9.63 2.15 2.82
CA GLY A 41 -9.93 0.75 2.49
C GLY A 41 -8.79 0.02 1.76
N ILE A 42 -7.59 0.61 1.70
CA ILE A 42 -6.43 0.04 1.01
C ILE A 42 -5.55 -0.65 2.04
N ASP A 43 -5.39 -1.97 1.92
CA ASP A 43 -4.44 -2.74 2.74
C ASP A 43 -3.03 -2.64 2.16
N VAL A 44 -2.03 -2.39 3.00
CA VAL A 44 -0.62 -2.36 2.59
C VAL A 44 0.04 -3.67 2.97
N CYS A 45 0.68 -4.34 2.01
CA CYS A 45 1.36 -5.59 2.29
C CYS A 45 2.67 -5.76 1.52
N HIS A 46 3.53 -6.64 2.01
CA HIS A 46 4.69 -7.11 1.29
C HIS A 46 4.29 -8.13 0.23
N GLU A 47 5.13 -8.28 -0.80
CA GLU A 47 4.94 -9.27 -1.86
C GLU A 47 4.73 -10.68 -1.33
N ALA A 48 5.51 -11.10 -0.33
CA ALA A 48 5.37 -12.42 0.29
C ALA A 48 3.98 -12.64 0.90
N ALA A 49 3.39 -11.60 1.52
CA ALA A 49 2.06 -11.68 2.10
C ALA A 49 0.97 -11.71 1.01
N LEU A 50 1.14 -10.95 -0.07
CA LEU A 50 0.23 -11.01 -1.22
C LEU A 50 0.26 -12.39 -1.87
N LEU A 51 1.44 -12.96 -2.13
CA LEU A 51 1.58 -14.29 -2.71
C LEU A 51 0.91 -15.35 -1.83
N ALA A 52 1.08 -15.29 -0.51
CA ALA A 52 0.43 -16.21 0.42
C ALA A 52 -1.11 -16.14 0.37
N ARG A 53 -1.70 -15.00 -0.01
CA ARG A 53 -3.17 -14.85 -0.20
C ARG A 53 -3.66 -15.41 -1.54
N LEU A 54 -2.79 -15.50 -2.54
CA LEU A 54 -3.14 -15.91 -3.90
C LEU A 54 -2.90 -17.40 -4.16
N ILE A 55 -2.15 -18.08 -3.28
CA ILE A 55 -1.97 -19.53 -3.35
C ILE A 55 -3.28 -20.19 -2.85
N PRO A 56 -3.94 -21.04 -3.67
CA PRO A 56 -5.18 -21.73 -3.31
C PRO A 56 -5.07 -22.73 -2.17
#